data_AF-Q9KJK6-F1
#
_entry.id   AF-Q9KJK6-F1
#
_cell.length_a   1.000
_cell.length_b   1.000
_cell.length_c   1.000
_cell.angle_alpha   90.00
_cell.angle_beta   90.00
_cell.angle_gamma   90.00
#
_symmetry.space_group_name_H-M   'P 1'
#
loop_
_entity.id
_entity.type
_entity.pdbx_description
1 polymer ?
#
loop_
_entity_poly.entity_id
_entity_poly.type
_entity_poly.pdbx_seq_one_letter_code
_entity_poly.pdbx_strand_id
1 'polypeptide(L)' 'MAIVSVPNKSVSVNPLKQSQALGASLAFLGLKGTMPLFHGSQGCTAFA' A
#
# COMPACT_ATOMS: atom_id res chain seq x y z
N MET A 1 1.61 1.56 23.17
CA MET A 1 1.99 0.42 22.29
C MET A 1 0.71 -0.18 21.73
N ALA A 2 0.63 -0.48 20.43
CA ALA A 2 -0.55 -1.10 19.86
C ALA A 2 -0.58 -2.60 20.19
N ILE A 3 -1.76 -3.16 20.51
CA ILE A 3 -1.97 -4.59 20.70
C ILE A 3 -2.44 -5.17 19.37
N VAL A 4 -1.71 -6.16 18.84
CA VAL A 4 -2.09 -6.87 17.61
C VAL A 4 -2.76 -8.19 17.98
N SER A 5 -4.03 -8.34 17.60
CA SER A 5 -4.76 -9.60 17.72
C SER A 5 -4.81 -10.27 16.34
N VAL A 6 -4.39 -11.54 16.26
CA VAL A 6 -4.41 -12.33 15.04
C VAL A 6 -5.65 -13.24 15.08
N PRO A 7 -6.74 -12.91 14.38
CA PRO A 7 -7.97 -13.67 14.49
C PRO A 7 -7.92 -14.94 13.61
N ASN A 8 -8.43 -16.06 14.11
CA ASN A 8 -8.58 -17.29 13.34
C ASN A 8 -9.88 -17.27 12.50
N LYS A 9 -9.96 -16.33 11.55
CA LYS A 9 -11.07 -16.18 10.61
C LYS A 9 -10.57 -15.61 9.29
N SER A 10 -11.26 -15.89 8.19
CA SER A 10 -10.82 -15.44 6.85
C SER A 10 -10.99 -13.94 6.59
N VAL A 11 -11.81 -13.24 7.38
CA VAL A 11 -12.05 -11.81 7.21
C VAL A 11 -10.95 -10.96 7.85
N SER A 12 -10.39 -10.04 7.07
CA SER A 12 -9.51 -8.98 7.58
C SER A 12 -10.33 -7.85 8.19
N VAL A 13 -9.98 -7.43 9.41
CA VAL A 13 -10.61 -6.29 10.10
C VAL A 13 -9.50 -5.31 10.46
N ASN A 14 -9.64 -4.05 10.06
CA ASN A 14 -8.67 -2.98 10.32
C ASN A 14 -7.21 -3.41 10.00
N PRO A 15 -6.91 -3.80 8.75
CA PRO A 15 -5.61 -4.36 8.40
C PRO A 15 -4.48 -3.37 8.68
N LEU A 16 -3.40 -3.87 9.27
CA LEU A 16 -2.19 -3.09 9.58
C LEU A 16 -1.13 -3.16 8.46
N LYS A 17 -1.55 -3.50 7.24
CA LYS A 17 -0.70 -3.61 6.05
C LYS A 17 -1.33 -2.87 4.89
N GLN A 18 -0.48 -2.23 4.07
CA GLN A 18 -0.86 -1.62 2.80
C GLN A 18 -0.16 -2.33 1.62
N SER A 19 -0.49 -1.93 0.38
CA SER A 19 0.07 -2.55 -0.83
C SER A 19 1.57 -2.27 -0.98
N GLN A 20 2.30 -3.19 -1.62
CA GLN A 20 3.72 -3.00 -1.90
C GLN A 20 3.97 -1.87 -2.92
N ALA A 21 3.08 -1.72 -3.90
CA ALA A 21 3.18 -0.69 -4.93
C ALA A 21 3.11 0.73 -4.34
N LEU A 22 2.26 0.96 -3.32
CA LEU A 22 2.21 2.23 -2.59
C LEU A 22 3.57 2.59 -1.98
N GLY A 23 4.21 1.63 -1.29
CA GLY A 23 5.52 1.84 -0.69
C GLY A 23 6.62 2.12 -1.72
N ALA A 24 6.60 1.40 -2.85
CA ALA A 24 7.52 1.66 -3.96
C ALA A 24 7.33 3.07 -4.54
N SER A 25 6.08 3.49 -4.77
CA SER A 25 5.76 4.82 -5.27
C SER A 25 6.24 5.92 -4.33
N LEU A 26 6.07 5.74 -3.01
CA LEU A 26 6.61 6.68 -2.02
C LEU A 26 8.14 6.80 -2.12
N ALA A 27 8.85 5.70 -2.33
CA ALA A 27 10.30 5.73 -2.50
C ALA A 27 10.70 6.47 -3.79
N PHE A 28 10.02 6.23 -4.91
CA PHE A 28 10.29 6.89 -6.20
C PHE A 28 9.91 8.38 -6.22
N LEU A 29 8.88 8.79 -5.46
CA LEU A 29 8.54 10.21 -5.28
C LEU A 29 9.65 10.99 -4.53
N GLY A 30 10.54 10.29 -3.83
CA GLY A 30 11.75 10.89 -3.25
C GLY A 30 12.84 11.24 -4.28
N LEU A 31 12.72 10.77 -5.53
CA LEU A 31 13.70 11.03 -6.60
C LEU A 31 13.29 12.24 -7.44
N LYS A 32 14.21 13.19 -7.63
CA LYS A 32 13.96 14.41 -8.41
C LYS A 32 13.53 14.10 -9.84
N GLY A 33 12.37 14.62 -10.24
CA GLY A 33 11.85 14.51 -11.61
C GLY A 33 11.31 13.13 -11.98
N THR A 34 11.05 12.26 -11.01
CA THR A 34 10.48 10.93 -11.26
C THR A 34 8.96 10.95 -11.15
N MET A 35 8.29 10.23 -12.06
CA MET A 35 6.84 9.98 -12.02
C MET A 35 6.61 8.46 -11.90
N PRO A 36 6.19 7.94 -10.74
CA PRO A 36 5.88 6.52 -10.58
C PRO A 36 4.68 6.13 -11.44
N LEU A 37 4.78 5.01 -12.15
CA LEU A 37 3.70 4.43 -12.95
C LEU A 37 3.36 3.04 -12.42
N PHE A 38 2.07 2.77 -12.27
CA PHE A 38 1.57 1.48 -11.81
C PHE A 38 1.18 0.65 -13.03
N HIS A 39 1.87 -0.46 -13.26
CA HIS A 39 1.39 -1.45 -14.22
C HIS A 39 0.21 -2.21 -13.61
N GLY A 40 -1.01 -1.93 -14.09
CA GLY A 40 -2.23 -2.54 -13.59
C GLY A 40 -3.47 -1.70 -13.91
N SER A 41 -4.55 -1.94 -13.18
CA SER A 41 -5.77 -1.13 -13.31
C SER A 41 -5.57 0.27 -12.73
N GLN A 42 -6.20 1.27 -13.35
CA GLN A 42 -6.19 2.67 -12.88
C GLN A 42 -6.68 2.84 -11.43
N GLY A 43 -7.52 1.91 -10.94
CA GLY A 43 -8.03 1.95 -9.58
C GLY A 43 -6.91 1.86 -8.55
N CYS A 44 -5.84 1.12 -8.81
CA CYS A 44 -4.71 1.03 -7.89
C CYS A 44 -3.98 2.37 -7.76
N THR A 45 -3.81 3.10 -8.87
CA THR A 45 -3.17 4.43 -8.88
C THR A 45 -4.05 5.49 -8.20
N ALA A 46 -5.38 5.37 -8.29
CA ALA A 46 -6.30 6.36 -7.72
C ALA A 46 -6.32 6.39 -6.18
N PHE A 47 -5.91 5.31 -5.51
CA PHE A 47 -5.94 5.17 -4.05
C PHE A 47 -4.55 5.04 -3.41
N ALA A 48 -3.49 5.05 -4.21
CA ALA A 48 -2.11 4.94 -3.75
C ALA A 48 -1.38 6.30 -3.81
#